data_AF-A0A0P0VML6-F1
#
_entry.id   AF-A0A0P0VML6-F1
#
_cell.length_a   1.000
_cell.length_b   1.000
_cell.length_c   1.000
_cell.angle_alpha   90.00
_cell.angle_beta   90.00
_cell.angle_gamma   90.00
#
_symmetry.space_group_name_H-M   'P 1'
#
loop_
_entity.id
_entity.type
_entity.pdbx_description
1 polymer ?
#
loop_
_entity_poly.entity_id
_entity_poly.type
_entity_poly.pdbx_seq_one_letter_code
_entity_poly.pdbx_strand_id
1 'polypeptide(L)'
;MEGGGEALFLDGVGEVTVAVGDDGLSFQPLHQEVSSSCWSSIIMQPKLESKLKFSDVYAVELLEVGPVCEPWNARATVQGKINTEMNRFVIHTVTRPRKRPSPWVPCEYIFGHKDQQTCKTWVEHIKTCINKEQDRPKSLMVFVHPLCGKGRGCKNWETVAPLFERAKVKTKVIVTQRAGHAYDTLASLSDKDLKKFDGVIAVGGDGLFNEILNGLLSTRHTNSYPPTPEGFGYFRNNMKCQEHRNNDLSNSELTGDDANAISGSSNTPDDHEPLLSTTRSTGLDISSSDSSDEPCNGDQVPLVSFPNNWFRLGIIPSGSTDAIVLSTTGERDPVTSALLIILGRRISLDIAQVVRWKSSPSAEVSPTVRYAASFAGYATVS
;
A
#
# COMPACT_ATOMS: atom_id res chain seq x y z
N MET A 1 15.36 -33.23 9.74
CA MET A 1 15.27 -33.25 11.22
C MET A 1 13.89 -33.79 11.55
N GLU A 2 13.77 -35.10 11.76
CA GLU A 2 12.53 -35.75 12.18
C GLU A 2 12.58 -36.00 13.70
N GLY A 3 11.55 -35.54 14.41
CA GLY A 3 11.10 -36.10 15.70
C GLY A 3 11.80 -35.68 17.00
N GLY A 4 13.07 -35.27 16.99
CA GLY A 4 13.78 -34.79 18.19
C GLY A 4 13.99 -33.28 18.15
N GLY A 5 13.49 -32.55 19.14
CA GLY A 5 13.82 -31.13 19.29
C GLY A 5 15.32 -30.95 19.56
N GLU A 6 15.90 -29.86 19.07
CA GLU A 6 17.32 -29.54 19.23
C GLU A 6 17.54 -28.60 20.40
N ALA A 7 18.58 -28.84 21.20
CA ALA A 7 18.92 -27.98 22.33
C ALA A 7 19.64 -26.72 21.82
N LEU A 8 19.04 -25.56 22.04
CA LEU A 8 19.60 -24.26 21.75
C LEU A 8 19.58 -23.40 23.02
N PHE A 9 20.44 -22.39 23.08
CA PHE A 9 20.34 -21.36 24.12
C PHE A 9 19.50 -20.20 23.60
N LEU A 10 18.52 -19.72 24.37
CA LEU A 10 17.70 -18.54 24.03
C LEU A 10 18.04 -17.39 24.97
N ASP A 11 18.37 -16.23 24.39
CA ASP A 11 18.74 -15.02 25.14
C ASP A 11 17.63 -14.58 26.11
N GLY A 12 18.02 -14.35 27.37
CA GLY A 12 17.11 -14.02 28.47
C GLY A 12 16.31 -15.20 29.05
N VAL A 13 16.43 -16.40 28.48
CA VAL A 13 15.67 -17.60 28.90
C VAL A 13 16.60 -18.75 29.34
N GLY A 14 17.73 -18.96 28.68
CA GLY A 14 18.63 -20.09 28.93
C GLY A 14 18.42 -21.24 27.94
N GLU A 15 18.76 -22.47 28.35
CA GLU A 15 18.69 -23.64 27.47
C GLU A 15 17.23 -24.06 27.19
N VAL A 16 16.91 -24.21 25.91
CA VAL A 16 15.58 -24.57 25.39
C VAL A 16 15.69 -25.70 24.38
N THR A 17 14.74 -26.64 24.40
CA THR A 17 14.51 -27.55 23.27
C THR A 17 13.67 -26.82 22.23
N VAL A 18 14.16 -26.72 21.00
CA VAL A 18 13.46 -26.10 19.86
C VAL A 18 13.04 -27.17 18.87
N ALA A 19 11.76 -27.19 18.52
CA ALA A 19 11.20 -28.07 17.51
C ALA A 19 10.57 -27.24 16.39
N VAL A 20 10.76 -27.71 15.15
CA VAL A 20 10.11 -27.15 13.97
C VAL A 20 8.78 -27.88 13.75
N GLY A 21 7.69 -27.14 13.70
CA GLY A 21 6.39 -27.61 13.24
C GLY A 21 6.06 -27.07 11.85
N ASP A 22 4.88 -27.41 11.34
CA ASP A 22 4.44 -27.02 10.00
C ASP A 22 4.26 -25.50 9.84
N ASP A 23 3.78 -24.82 10.90
CA ASP A 23 3.41 -23.40 10.87
C ASP A 23 4.37 -22.50 11.68
N GLY A 24 5.42 -23.06 12.26
CA GLY A 24 6.31 -22.30 13.12
C GLY A 24 7.29 -23.12 13.95
N LEU A 25 7.89 -22.46 14.94
CA LEU A 25 8.77 -23.03 15.93
C LEU A 25 8.05 -23.14 17.26
N SER A 26 8.29 -24.22 17.99
CA SER A 26 7.95 -24.34 19.40
C SER A 26 9.21 -24.53 20.22
N PHE A 27 9.29 -23.88 21.37
CA PHE A 27 10.44 -24.02 22.25
C PHE A 27 10.02 -24.13 23.72
N GLN A 28 10.69 -25.03 24.44
CA GLN A 28 10.43 -25.33 25.84
C GLN A 28 11.73 -25.27 26.65
N PRO A 29 11.75 -24.61 27.81
CA PRO A 29 12.92 -24.62 28.70
C PRO A 29 13.31 -26.04 29.10
N LEU A 30 14.61 -26.37 29.06
CA LEU A 30 15.12 -27.68 29.51
C LEU A 30 15.00 -27.85 31.02
N HIS A 31 15.18 -26.76 31.75
CA HIS A 31 15.10 -26.69 33.21
C HIS A 31 13.97 -25.75 33.59
N GLN A 32 12.80 -26.30 33.88
CA GLN A 32 11.69 -25.54 34.44
C GLN A 32 12.03 -25.25 35.90
N GLU A 33 12.46 -24.02 36.22
CA GLU A 33 12.62 -23.65 37.63
C GLU A 33 11.28 -23.85 38.34
N VAL A 34 11.27 -24.78 39.31
CA VAL A 34 10.20 -24.92 40.29
C VAL A 34 10.18 -23.64 41.12
N SER A 35 9.43 -22.63 40.68
CA SER A 35 9.06 -21.53 41.57
C SER A 35 7.88 -21.99 42.43
N SER A 36 8.27 -22.61 43.55
CA SER A 36 7.48 -22.70 44.75
C SER A 36 6.93 -21.32 45.13
N SER A 37 5.67 -21.30 45.53
CA SER A 37 5.02 -20.33 46.42
C SER A 37 5.96 -19.33 47.12
N CYS A 38 6.03 -18.09 46.64
CA CYS A 38 6.25 -16.95 47.53
C CYS A 38 5.71 -15.67 46.90
N TRP A 39 4.67 -15.11 47.53
CA TRP A 39 4.02 -13.87 47.16
C TRP A 39 4.91 -12.70 47.58
N SER A 40 5.77 -12.19 46.69
CA SER A 40 6.24 -10.79 46.72
C SER A 40 7.37 -10.60 45.70
N SER A 41 7.03 -10.22 44.47
CA SER A 41 7.81 -9.32 43.61
C SER A 41 7.12 -9.23 42.24
N ILE A 42 6.59 -8.04 41.93
CA ILE A 42 6.06 -7.70 40.62
C ILE A 42 7.25 -7.61 39.66
N ILE A 43 7.65 -8.73 39.06
CA ILE A 43 8.61 -8.74 37.95
C ILE A 43 7.86 -9.29 36.75
N MET A 44 7.58 -8.39 35.81
CA MET A 44 6.94 -8.69 34.53
C MET A 44 7.93 -9.47 33.66
N GLN A 45 8.06 -10.78 33.88
CA GLN A 45 8.58 -11.64 32.81
C GLN A 45 7.55 -11.56 31.66
N PRO A 46 7.95 -11.17 30.44
CA PRO A 46 7.08 -11.35 29.29
C PRO A 46 6.77 -12.84 29.25
N LYS A 47 5.51 -13.22 29.49
CA LYS A 47 5.04 -14.60 29.32
C LYS A 47 5.55 -15.07 27.97
N LEU A 48 6.60 -15.89 27.98
CA LEU A 48 7.30 -16.36 26.79
C LEU A 48 6.23 -17.11 25.99
N GLU A 49 5.92 -16.60 24.79
CA GLU A 49 5.08 -17.38 23.89
C GLU A 49 5.92 -18.57 23.46
N SER A 50 5.55 -19.77 23.94
CA SER A 50 6.27 -21.01 23.66
C SER A 50 6.18 -21.46 22.20
N LYS A 51 5.68 -20.58 21.32
CA LYS A 51 5.46 -20.81 19.90
C LYS A 51 5.67 -19.51 19.13
N LEU A 52 6.36 -19.61 18.01
CA LEU A 52 6.63 -18.54 17.06
C LEU A 52 6.15 -18.99 15.68
N LYS A 53 5.28 -18.22 15.02
CA LYS A 53 4.74 -18.58 13.71
C LYS A 53 5.62 -18.07 12.58
N PHE A 54 5.82 -18.89 11.54
CA PHE A 54 6.58 -18.43 10.38
C PHE A 54 5.93 -17.21 9.71
N SER A 55 4.61 -17.13 9.70
CA SER A 55 3.83 -15.98 9.19
C SER A 55 4.14 -14.64 9.87
N ASP A 56 4.76 -14.66 11.05
CA ASP A 56 5.11 -13.46 11.84
C ASP A 56 6.62 -13.16 11.82
N VAL A 57 7.44 -14.06 11.27
CA VAL A 57 8.88 -13.84 11.07
C VAL A 57 9.10 -13.07 9.79
N TYR A 58 9.75 -11.92 9.83
CA TYR A 58 10.07 -11.15 8.61
C TYR A 58 11.52 -11.30 8.15
N ALA A 59 12.44 -11.74 9.02
CA ALA A 59 13.82 -11.99 8.66
C ALA A 59 14.52 -12.94 9.64
N VAL A 60 15.64 -13.52 9.18
CA VAL A 60 16.54 -14.32 10.01
C VAL A 60 17.98 -14.11 9.55
N GLU A 61 18.88 -13.83 10.50
CA GLU A 61 20.27 -13.43 10.24
C GLU A 61 21.23 -14.19 11.16
N LEU A 62 22.40 -14.53 10.63
CA LEU A 62 23.52 -14.99 11.46
C LEU A 62 24.16 -13.77 12.12
N LEU A 63 24.49 -13.90 13.40
CA LEU A 63 25.20 -12.87 14.15
C LEU A 63 26.66 -13.27 14.34
N GLU A 64 27.48 -12.27 14.66
CA GLU A 64 28.82 -12.51 15.18
C GLU A 64 28.76 -13.29 16.50
N VAL A 65 29.82 -14.07 16.73
CA VAL A 65 30.03 -14.77 18.00
C VAL A 65 29.96 -13.75 19.13
N GLY A 66 29.23 -14.10 20.18
CA GLY A 66 29.09 -13.20 21.32
C GLY A 66 28.30 -13.81 22.45
N PRO A 67 28.05 -13.04 23.51
CA PRO A 67 27.41 -13.54 24.71
C PRO A 67 25.93 -13.84 24.45
N VAL A 68 25.41 -14.83 25.14
CA VAL A 68 23.97 -15.07 25.31
C VAL A 68 23.68 -15.06 26.80
N CYS A 69 22.70 -14.26 27.23
CA CYS A 69 22.42 -14.00 28.64
C CYS A 69 21.43 -15.01 29.21
N GLU A 70 21.73 -15.55 30.38
CA GLU A 70 20.76 -16.30 31.19
C GLU A 70 19.70 -15.39 31.82
N PRO A 71 18.56 -15.93 32.29
CA PRO A 71 17.53 -15.16 32.99
C PRO A 71 18.12 -14.41 34.18
N TRP A 72 17.71 -13.15 34.36
CA TRP A 72 18.19 -12.27 35.44
C TRP A 72 17.99 -12.85 36.86
N ASN A 73 17.05 -13.78 37.01
CA ASN A 73 16.63 -14.39 38.27
C ASN A 73 17.40 -15.66 38.67
N ALA A 74 18.32 -16.17 37.85
CA ALA A 74 19.28 -17.18 38.31
C ALA A 74 20.17 -16.50 39.38
N ARG A 75 20.13 -16.99 40.62
CA ARG A 75 20.91 -16.47 41.76
C ARG A 75 22.43 -16.64 41.53
N ALA A 76 23.02 -15.89 40.61
CA ALA A 76 24.46 -15.71 40.51
C ALA A 76 24.88 -14.61 41.49
N THR A 77 24.83 -14.98 42.76
CA THR A 77 25.50 -14.26 43.85
C THR A 77 27.00 -14.42 43.62
N VAL A 78 27.70 -13.32 43.31
CA VAL A 78 29.14 -13.17 43.59
C VAL A 78 30.04 -14.32 43.11
N GLN A 79 29.99 -14.68 41.83
CA GLN A 79 31.13 -15.24 41.09
C GLN A 79 30.83 -15.16 39.59
N GLY A 80 31.83 -14.72 38.81
CA GLY A 80 31.73 -14.20 37.45
C GLY A 80 30.57 -14.70 36.59
N LYS A 81 29.79 -13.75 36.03
CA LYS A 81 28.87 -13.97 34.92
C LYS A 81 29.59 -14.84 33.86
N ILE A 82 29.21 -16.12 33.73
CA ILE A 82 29.73 -16.96 32.66
C ILE A 82 28.98 -16.55 31.40
N ASN A 83 29.38 -15.43 30.81
CA ASN A 83 29.01 -15.07 29.46
C ASN A 83 29.70 -16.08 28.53
N THR A 84 29.08 -17.25 28.33
CA THR A 84 29.60 -18.22 27.36
C THR A 84 29.41 -17.62 25.97
N GLU A 85 30.51 -17.32 25.29
CA GLU A 85 30.45 -16.90 23.89
C GLU A 85 29.92 -18.06 23.04
N MET A 86 28.91 -17.78 22.24
CA MET A 86 28.28 -18.77 21.35
C MET A 86 28.18 -18.22 19.94
N ASN A 87 28.07 -19.14 18.97
CA ASN A 87 27.59 -18.78 17.65
C ASN A 87 26.10 -18.45 17.76
N ARG A 88 25.66 -17.35 17.15
CA ARG A 88 24.30 -16.85 17.36
C ARG A 88 23.59 -16.61 16.04
N PHE A 89 22.26 -16.68 16.10
CA PHE A 89 21.40 -16.21 15.04
C PHE A 89 20.19 -15.50 15.64
N VAL A 90 19.65 -14.54 14.91
CA VAL A 90 18.48 -13.76 15.32
C VAL A 90 17.32 -14.07 14.39
N ILE A 91 16.16 -14.33 14.99
CA ILE A 91 14.89 -14.38 14.30
C ILE A 91 14.17 -13.07 14.57
N HIS A 92 13.94 -12.29 13.50
CA HIS A 92 13.18 -11.05 13.58
C HIS A 92 11.70 -11.31 13.31
N THR A 93 10.88 -10.95 14.27
CA THR A 93 9.44 -11.20 14.32
C THR A 93 8.67 -9.92 14.55
N VAL A 94 7.35 -10.00 14.45
CA VAL A 94 6.44 -8.94 14.86
C VAL A 94 5.66 -9.33 16.10
N THR A 95 5.41 -8.37 16.98
CA THR A 95 4.54 -8.55 18.14
C THR A 95 3.59 -7.37 18.31
N ARG A 96 2.54 -7.57 19.10
CA ARG A 96 1.61 -6.51 19.49
C ARG A 96 1.75 -6.23 20.99
N PRO A 97 2.01 -4.98 21.40
CA PRO A 97 2.09 -4.64 22.82
C PRO A 97 0.76 -4.91 23.54
N ARG A 98 0.80 -5.57 24.69
CA ARG A 98 -0.42 -5.90 25.48
C ARG A 98 -1.24 -4.66 25.89
N LYS A 99 -0.56 -3.55 26.19
CA LYS A 99 -1.21 -2.29 26.62
C LYS A 99 -1.73 -1.45 25.47
N ARG A 100 -1.21 -1.65 24.25
CA ARG A 100 -1.58 -0.93 23.02
C ARG A 100 -1.48 -1.92 21.85
N PRO A 101 -2.56 -2.66 21.54
CA PRO A 101 -2.52 -3.72 20.53
C PRO A 101 -2.65 -3.21 19.09
N SER A 102 -2.75 -1.88 18.88
CA SER A 102 -2.83 -1.28 17.54
C SER A 102 -1.50 -1.34 16.77
N PRO A 103 -0.34 -0.90 17.32
CA PRO A 103 0.91 -1.00 16.59
C PRO A 103 1.44 -2.43 16.54
N TRP A 104 1.96 -2.79 15.36
CA TRP A 104 2.87 -3.91 15.20
C TRP A 104 4.29 -3.42 15.40
N VAL A 105 5.04 -4.07 16.28
CA VAL A 105 6.42 -3.67 16.59
C VAL A 105 7.40 -4.82 16.30
N PRO A 106 8.61 -4.51 15.83
CA PRO A 106 9.67 -5.51 15.71
C PRO A 106 10.00 -6.15 17.06
N CYS A 107 10.28 -7.44 17.04
CA CYS A 107 10.69 -8.23 18.19
C CYS A 107 11.75 -9.25 17.76
N GLU A 108 12.75 -9.51 18.59
CA GLU A 108 13.90 -10.35 18.25
C GLU A 108 14.00 -11.54 19.20
N TYR A 109 14.24 -12.72 18.64
CA TYR A 109 14.63 -13.91 19.38
C TYR A 109 16.05 -14.27 18.99
N ILE A 110 16.98 -14.17 19.94
CA ILE A 110 18.39 -14.47 19.72
C ILE A 110 18.68 -15.87 20.26
N PHE A 111 19.01 -16.78 19.35
CA PHE A 111 19.40 -18.15 19.68
C PHE A 111 20.91 -18.31 19.59
N GLY A 112 21.46 -19.17 20.44
CA GLY A 112 22.87 -19.49 20.55
C GLY A 112 23.12 -21.00 20.49
N HIS A 113 24.23 -21.38 19.87
CA HIS A 113 24.73 -22.75 19.88
C HIS A 113 26.26 -22.76 19.86
N LYS A 114 26.87 -23.82 20.40
CA LYS A 114 28.34 -23.97 20.43
C LYS A 114 28.91 -24.22 19.04
N ASP A 115 28.22 -25.02 18.23
CA ASP A 115 28.59 -25.28 16.84
C ASP A 115 27.97 -24.25 15.87
N GLN A 116 28.82 -23.66 15.05
CA GLN A 116 28.44 -22.67 14.03
C GLN A 116 27.59 -23.31 12.92
N GLN A 117 27.85 -24.56 12.56
CA GLN A 117 27.15 -25.22 11.46
C GLN A 117 25.67 -25.47 11.80
N THR A 118 25.39 -25.76 13.07
CA THR A 118 24.04 -25.84 13.61
C THR A 118 23.30 -24.52 13.42
N CYS A 119 23.88 -23.38 13.82
CA CYS A 119 23.27 -22.06 13.59
C CYS A 119 23.01 -21.78 12.11
N LYS A 120 23.96 -22.10 11.22
CA LYS A 120 23.79 -21.96 9.77
C LYS A 120 22.62 -22.79 9.26
N THR A 121 22.52 -24.05 9.69
CA THR A 121 21.44 -24.96 9.31
C THR A 121 20.08 -24.43 9.74
N TRP A 122 19.97 -23.90 10.97
CA TRP A 122 18.75 -23.25 11.44
C TRP A 122 18.36 -22.03 10.61
N VAL A 123 19.32 -21.15 10.33
CA VAL A 123 19.08 -19.95 9.52
C VAL A 123 18.62 -20.32 8.11
N GLU A 124 19.28 -21.29 7.46
CA GLU A 124 18.88 -21.77 6.14
C GLU A 124 17.49 -22.40 6.15
N HIS A 125 17.20 -23.24 7.16
CA HIS A 125 15.91 -23.89 7.30
C HIS A 125 14.76 -22.87 7.50
N ILE A 126 14.94 -21.91 8.40
CA ILE A 126 13.95 -20.85 8.65
C ILE A 126 13.78 -19.98 7.39
N LYS A 127 14.86 -19.65 6.67
CA LYS A 127 14.77 -18.94 5.37
C LYS A 127 13.94 -19.72 4.37
N THR A 128 14.13 -21.04 4.27
CA THR A 128 13.31 -21.88 3.40
C THR A 128 11.84 -21.85 3.80
N CYS A 129 11.51 -21.88 5.10
CA CYS A 129 10.13 -21.77 5.57
C CYS A 129 9.51 -20.41 5.23
N ILE A 130 10.22 -19.31 5.51
CA ILE A 130 9.81 -17.95 5.15
C ILE A 130 9.56 -17.82 3.64
N ASN A 131 10.44 -18.36 2.81
CA ASN A 131 10.32 -18.26 1.34
C ASN A 131 9.16 -19.07 0.75
N LYS A 132 8.56 -20.00 1.52
CA LYS A 132 7.36 -20.74 1.11
C LYS A 132 6.06 -19.94 1.31
N GLU A 133 6.11 -18.85 2.06
CA GLU A 133 4.96 -17.96 2.28
C GLU A 133 4.63 -17.19 1.00
N GLN A 134 3.62 -17.68 0.26
CA GLN A 134 3.29 -17.22 -1.10
C GLN A 134 2.86 -15.75 -1.18
N ASP A 135 2.32 -15.21 -0.09
CA ASP A 135 1.78 -13.86 -0.06
C ASP A 135 2.86 -12.78 0.13
N ARG A 136 4.12 -13.16 0.39
CA ARG A 136 5.18 -12.19 0.69
C ARG A 136 5.73 -11.54 -0.59
N PRO A 137 5.80 -10.20 -0.64
CA PRO A 137 6.37 -9.52 -1.80
C PRO A 137 7.89 -9.73 -1.86
N LYS A 138 8.42 -9.85 -3.07
CA LYS A 138 9.86 -9.95 -3.35
C LYS A 138 10.40 -8.68 -4.00
N SER A 139 9.58 -7.98 -4.78
CA SER A 139 9.96 -6.78 -5.53
C SER A 139 8.83 -5.75 -5.50
N LEU A 140 9.10 -4.54 -5.01
CA LEU A 140 8.12 -3.47 -4.86
C LEU A 140 8.60 -2.17 -5.50
N MET A 141 7.69 -1.46 -6.17
CA MET A 141 7.90 -0.07 -6.56
C MET A 141 7.42 0.85 -5.45
N VAL A 142 8.18 1.87 -5.09
CA VAL A 142 7.86 2.74 -3.96
C VAL A 142 7.83 4.18 -4.43
N PHE A 143 6.68 4.83 -4.35
CA PHE A 143 6.56 6.26 -4.57
C PHE A 143 6.60 6.99 -3.23
N VAL A 144 7.50 7.96 -3.11
CA VAL A 144 7.66 8.77 -1.90
C VAL A 144 7.28 10.20 -2.20
N HIS A 145 6.25 10.73 -1.54
CA HIS A 145 5.94 12.15 -1.64
C HIS A 145 6.73 12.94 -0.58
N PRO A 146 7.71 13.77 -0.96
CA PRO A 146 8.62 14.39 0.02
C PRO A 146 7.89 15.35 0.97
N LEU A 147 6.91 16.10 0.45
CA LEU A 147 6.22 17.18 1.16
C LEU A 147 4.90 16.75 1.82
N CYS A 148 4.63 15.46 1.99
CA CYS A 148 3.37 15.01 2.61
C CYS A 148 3.32 15.35 4.11
N GLY A 149 2.12 15.74 4.56
CA GLY A 149 1.85 16.05 5.96
C GLY A 149 2.74 17.18 6.47
N LYS A 150 3.61 16.86 7.43
CA LYS A 150 4.59 17.79 8.02
C LYS A 150 5.96 17.75 7.31
N GLY A 151 5.98 17.44 6.02
CA GLY A 151 7.23 17.27 5.25
C GLY A 151 8.05 16.05 5.69
N ARG A 152 7.38 14.96 6.08
CA ARG A 152 8.01 13.77 6.67
C ARG A 152 8.14 12.58 5.73
N GLY A 153 7.73 12.70 4.46
CA GLY A 153 7.67 11.56 3.55
C GLY A 153 9.00 10.82 3.38
N CYS A 154 10.08 11.55 3.09
CA CYS A 154 11.41 10.96 2.98
C CYS A 154 11.88 10.35 4.30
N LYS A 155 11.69 11.06 5.42
CA LYS A 155 12.07 10.58 6.76
C LYS A 155 11.32 9.32 7.17
N ASN A 156 10.02 9.25 6.86
CA ASN A 156 9.21 8.08 7.13
C ASN A 156 9.69 6.89 6.29
N TRP A 157 10.04 7.10 5.02
CA TRP A 157 10.66 6.07 4.20
C TRP A 157 12.03 5.62 4.75
N GLU A 158 12.91 6.55 5.09
CA GLU A 158 14.23 6.26 5.69
C GLU A 158 14.12 5.44 6.98
N THR A 159 13.06 5.67 7.77
CA THR A 159 12.80 4.92 9.00
C THR A 159 12.46 3.46 8.73
N VAL A 160 11.75 3.16 7.64
CA VAL A 160 11.21 1.82 7.36
C VAL A 160 11.98 1.05 6.29
N ALA A 161 12.75 1.72 5.44
CA ALA A 161 13.56 1.09 4.39
C ALA A 161 14.48 -0.03 4.92
N PRO A 162 15.13 0.10 6.10
CA PRO A 162 15.92 -1.00 6.67
C PRO A 162 15.12 -2.26 7.01
N LEU A 163 13.79 -2.15 7.22
CA LEU A 163 12.93 -3.32 7.43
C LEU A 163 12.75 -4.11 6.14
N PHE A 164 12.54 -3.42 5.01
CA PHE A 164 12.43 -4.05 3.69
C PHE A 164 13.75 -4.72 3.28
N GLU A 165 14.88 -4.05 3.49
CA GLU A 165 16.21 -4.59 3.20
C GLU A 165 16.52 -5.85 4.03
N ARG A 166 16.21 -5.80 5.33
CA ARG A 166 16.36 -6.95 6.23
C ARG A 166 15.49 -8.12 5.83
N ALA A 167 14.25 -7.85 5.42
CA ALA A 167 13.32 -8.85 4.89
C ALA A 167 13.65 -9.33 3.46
N LYS A 168 14.74 -8.84 2.85
CA LYS A 168 15.17 -9.15 1.48
C LYS A 168 14.10 -8.83 0.42
N VAL A 169 13.30 -7.80 0.67
CA VAL A 169 12.34 -7.25 -0.29
C VAL A 169 13.04 -6.19 -1.13
N LYS A 170 13.16 -6.40 -2.44
CA LYS A 170 13.76 -5.44 -3.36
C LYS A 170 12.83 -4.24 -3.55
N THR A 171 13.34 -3.03 -3.37
CA THR A 171 12.53 -1.80 -3.52
C THR A 171 13.10 -0.88 -4.60
N LYS A 172 12.30 -0.51 -5.60
CA LYS A 172 12.62 0.58 -6.55
C LYS A 172 11.94 1.87 -6.08
N VAL A 173 12.72 2.79 -5.51
CA VAL A 173 12.21 4.02 -4.91
C VAL A 173 12.19 5.17 -5.93
N ILE A 174 11.07 5.88 -6.00
CA ILE A 174 10.83 7.05 -6.85
C ILE A 174 10.30 8.17 -5.96
N VAL A 175 11.07 9.23 -5.79
CA VAL A 175 10.62 10.43 -5.08
C VAL A 175 9.79 11.29 -6.05
N THR A 176 8.54 11.58 -5.70
CA THR A 176 7.66 12.37 -6.57
C THR A 176 8.09 13.84 -6.58
N GLN A 177 8.05 14.49 -7.74
CA GLN A 177 8.53 15.87 -7.90
C GLN A 177 7.38 16.89 -8.08
N ARG A 178 6.20 16.40 -8.47
CA ARG A 178 5.00 17.19 -8.75
C ARG A 178 3.76 16.35 -8.47
N ALA A 179 2.60 17.01 -8.37
CA ALA A 179 1.32 16.33 -8.41
C ALA A 179 1.14 15.61 -9.78
N GLY A 180 0.60 14.40 -9.77
CA GLY A 180 0.42 13.59 -10.98
C GLY A 180 1.66 12.81 -11.44
N HIS A 181 2.83 12.97 -10.78
CA HIS A 181 4.04 12.24 -11.17
C HIS A 181 3.92 10.71 -11.06
N ALA A 182 3.37 10.19 -9.97
CA ALA A 182 3.13 8.77 -9.77
C ALA A 182 2.08 8.25 -10.77
N TYR A 183 1.04 9.05 -11.05
CA TYR A 183 0.03 8.73 -12.06
C TYR A 183 0.69 8.57 -13.43
N ASP A 184 1.42 9.59 -13.90
CA ASP A 184 2.08 9.60 -15.20
C ASP A 184 3.06 8.42 -15.34
N THR A 185 3.81 8.14 -14.26
CA THR A 185 4.78 7.03 -14.24
C THR A 185 4.09 5.67 -14.41
N LEU A 186 2.97 5.43 -13.73
CA LEU A 186 2.26 4.15 -13.78
C LEU A 186 1.40 3.99 -15.04
N ALA A 187 0.83 5.09 -15.54
CA ALA A 187 0.06 5.12 -16.78
C ALA A 187 0.94 4.85 -18.01
N SER A 188 2.18 5.37 -18.00
CA SER A 188 3.17 5.16 -19.08
C SER A 188 3.97 3.85 -18.94
N LEU A 189 3.87 3.16 -17.81
CA LEU A 189 4.60 1.91 -17.59
C LEU A 189 4.07 0.81 -18.51
N SER A 190 4.94 0.06 -19.16
CA SER A 190 4.53 -1.12 -19.94
C SER A 190 4.11 -2.27 -19.03
N ASP A 191 3.25 -3.17 -19.53
CA ASP A 191 2.83 -4.35 -18.77
C ASP A 191 3.98 -5.32 -18.47
N LYS A 192 4.97 -5.39 -19.37
CA LYS A 192 6.22 -6.13 -19.16
C LYS A 192 7.04 -5.56 -17.99
N ASP A 193 7.06 -4.23 -17.84
CA ASP A 193 7.77 -3.57 -16.74
C ASP A 193 6.99 -3.68 -15.43
N LEU A 194 5.66 -3.57 -15.48
CA LEU A 194 4.79 -3.73 -14.32
C LEU A 194 4.95 -5.12 -13.70
N LYS A 195 5.00 -6.18 -14.53
CA LYS A 195 5.21 -7.58 -14.13
C LYS A 195 6.53 -7.86 -13.38
N LYS A 196 7.46 -6.90 -13.32
CA LYS A 196 8.71 -7.02 -12.53
C LYS A 196 8.52 -6.75 -11.03
N PHE A 197 7.33 -6.29 -10.63
CA PHE A 197 7.03 -5.86 -9.27
C PHE A 197 5.76 -6.53 -8.77
N ASP A 198 5.79 -7.13 -7.58
CA ASP A 198 4.62 -7.74 -6.94
C ASP A 198 3.61 -6.70 -6.43
N GLY A 199 3.98 -5.42 -6.45
CA GLY A 199 3.11 -4.34 -6.04
C GLY A 199 3.79 -2.97 -6.03
N VAL A 200 3.01 -1.98 -5.63
CA VAL A 200 3.42 -0.58 -5.51
C VAL A 200 3.05 -0.02 -4.13
N ILE A 201 3.95 0.75 -3.53
CA ILE A 201 3.75 1.39 -2.23
C ILE A 201 3.62 2.91 -2.39
N ALA A 202 2.60 3.50 -1.79
CA ALA A 202 2.49 4.93 -1.54
C ALA A 202 3.11 5.28 -0.17
N VAL A 203 4.22 6.02 -0.12
CA VAL A 203 4.70 6.69 1.10
C VAL A 203 4.20 8.12 1.09
N GLY A 204 3.04 8.33 1.73
CA GLY A 204 2.28 9.56 1.61
C GLY A 204 0.92 9.45 2.29
N GLY A 205 -0.03 10.29 1.87
CA GLY A 205 -1.43 10.19 2.28
C GLY A 205 -2.34 9.66 1.17
N ASP A 206 -3.65 9.76 1.41
CA ASP A 206 -4.69 9.27 0.50
C ASP A 206 -4.58 9.83 -0.92
N GLY A 207 -4.10 11.07 -1.08
CA GLY A 207 -3.88 11.70 -2.38
C GLY A 207 -2.86 10.96 -3.26
N LEU A 208 -1.69 10.60 -2.70
CA LEU A 208 -0.67 9.84 -3.43
C LEU A 208 -1.17 8.43 -3.75
N PHE A 209 -1.89 7.80 -2.82
CA PHE A 209 -2.49 6.49 -3.06
C PHE A 209 -3.50 6.53 -4.21
N ASN A 210 -4.39 7.53 -4.23
CA ASN A 210 -5.35 7.71 -5.32
C ASN A 210 -4.66 8.04 -6.65
N GLU A 211 -3.55 8.78 -6.63
CA GLU A 211 -2.75 9.06 -7.82
C GLU A 211 -2.18 7.76 -8.44
N ILE A 212 -1.62 6.89 -7.60
CA ILE A 212 -1.13 5.56 -7.97
C ILE A 212 -2.26 4.69 -8.52
N LEU A 213 -3.38 4.62 -7.79
CA LEU A 213 -4.57 3.85 -8.18
C LEU A 213 -5.07 4.26 -9.57
N ASN A 214 -5.25 5.55 -9.79
CA ASN A 214 -5.71 6.05 -11.08
C ASN A 214 -4.68 5.80 -12.18
N GLY A 215 -3.37 5.93 -11.91
CA GLY A 215 -2.33 5.64 -12.89
C GLY A 215 -2.33 4.18 -13.35
N LEU A 216 -2.57 3.25 -12.42
CA LEU A 216 -2.71 1.83 -12.74
C LEU A 216 -3.97 1.53 -13.55
N LEU A 217 -5.13 2.04 -13.12
CA LEU A 217 -6.43 1.66 -13.69
C LEU A 217 -6.74 2.37 -15.00
N SER A 218 -6.19 3.56 -15.27
CA SER A 218 -6.54 4.37 -16.44
C SER A 218 -6.28 3.68 -17.78
N THR A 219 -5.31 2.77 -17.85
CA THR A 219 -4.97 2.02 -19.07
C THR A 219 -5.28 0.52 -18.99
N ARG A 220 -5.79 0.04 -17.84
CA ARG A 220 -5.86 -1.40 -17.52
C ARG A 220 -7.18 -1.89 -16.95
N HIS A 221 -8.13 -0.97 -16.72
CA HIS A 221 -9.45 -1.31 -16.24
C HIS A 221 -10.45 -1.25 -17.40
N THR A 222 -11.11 -2.38 -17.67
CA THR A 222 -11.95 -2.57 -18.86
C THR A 222 -13.43 -2.73 -18.52
N ASN A 223 -13.92 -2.07 -17.45
CA ASN A 223 -15.36 -2.10 -17.13
C ASN A 223 -16.13 -1.04 -17.91
N SER A 224 -17.37 -1.37 -18.24
CA SER A 224 -18.32 -0.46 -18.88
C SER A 224 -18.60 0.76 -18.00
N TYR A 225 -18.81 1.90 -18.66
CA TYR A 225 -19.25 3.12 -17.99
C TYR A 225 -20.74 3.05 -17.66
N PRO A 226 -21.22 3.77 -16.63
CA PRO A 226 -22.64 4.00 -16.44
C PRO A 226 -23.26 4.62 -17.71
N PRO A 227 -24.58 4.56 -17.89
CA PRO A 227 -25.22 5.24 -19.01
C PRO A 227 -25.03 6.77 -18.92
N THR A 228 -25.01 7.44 -20.08
CA THR A 228 -25.04 8.90 -20.14
C THR A 228 -26.33 9.42 -19.49
N PRO A 229 -26.28 10.47 -18.64
CA PRO A 229 -27.46 11.08 -18.05
C PRO A 229 -28.46 11.56 -19.12
N GLU A 230 -29.76 11.46 -18.82
CA GLU A 230 -30.81 11.97 -19.69
C GLU A 230 -30.64 13.48 -19.94
N GLY A 231 -30.76 13.91 -21.20
CA GLY A 231 -30.62 15.32 -21.61
C GLY A 231 -29.19 15.77 -21.98
N PHE A 232 -28.16 14.96 -21.74
CA PHE A 232 -26.80 15.23 -22.24
C PHE A 232 -26.69 14.87 -23.73
N GLY A 233 -26.50 15.86 -24.63
CA GLY A 233 -26.27 15.65 -26.06
C GLY A 233 -27.34 16.22 -27.03
N TYR A 234 -28.45 16.81 -26.53
CA TYR A 234 -29.52 17.39 -27.36
C TYR A 234 -29.36 18.91 -27.59
N PHE A 235 -28.23 19.35 -28.15
CA PHE A 235 -28.10 20.70 -28.72
C PHE A 235 -27.98 20.68 -30.25
N ARG A 236 -28.55 19.67 -30.92
CA ARG A 236 -28.58 19.60 -32.38
C ARG A 236 -29.99 19.82 -32.90
N ASN A 237 -30.22 21.05 -33.37
CA ASN A 237 -31.27 21.50 -34.27
C ASN A 237 -32.73 21.44 -33.77
N ASN A 238 -33.18 22.53 -33.17
CA ASN A 238 -34.57 22.98 -33.33
C ASN A 238 -34.65 24.52 -33.34
N MET A 239 -34.02 25.13 -34.35
CA MET A 239 -34.31 26.52 -34.72
C MET A 239 -34.52 26.60 -36.24
N LYS A 240 -35.51 25.83 -36.71
CA LYS A 240 -36.31 26.19 -37.88
C LYS A 240 -37.76 26.04 -37.47
N CYS A 241 -38.24 26.99 -36.68
CA CYS A 241 -39.69 27.20 -36.59
C CYS A 241 -40.13 27.69 -37.98
N GLN A 242 -40.72 26.77 -38.75
CA GLN A 242 -41.52 27.12 -39.91
C GLN A 242 -42.56 28.14 -39.47
N GLU A 243 -42.60 29.26 -40.19
CA GLU A 243 -43.75 30.14 -40.24
C GLU A 243 -44.97 29.29 -40.60
N HIS A 244 -45.84 29.04 -39.63
CA HIS A 244 -47.24 28.78 -39.90
C HIS A 244 -47.99 30.04 -39.49
N ARG A 245 -48.23 30.88 -40.51
CA ARG A 245 -49.35 31.81 -40.53
C ARG A 245 -50.61 31.01 -40.18
N ASN A 246 -51.31 31.43 -39.14
CA ASN A 246 -52.75 31.62 -39.23
C ASN A 246 -53.19 32.67 -38.21
N ASN A 247 -53.97 33.60 -38.73
CA ASN A 247 -54.67 34.66 -38.03
C ASN A 247 -55.53 34.09 -36.90
N ASP A 248 -55.56 34.79 -35.77
CA ASP A 248 -56.83 35.26 -35.24
C ASP A 248 -56.61 36.48 -34.32
N LEU A 249 -57.37 37.54 -34.63
CA LEU A 249 -57.42 38.78 -33.89
C LEU A 249 -58.25 38.60 -32.61
N SER A 250 -57.78 39.14 -31.49
CA SER A 250 -58.62 39.96 -30.62
C SER A 250 -57.77 40.71 -29.58
N ASN A 251 -58.14 41.98 -29.43
CA ASN A 251 -57.45 43.05 -28.73
C ASN A 251 -57.48 42.90 -27.20
N SER A 252 -56.43 43.38 -26.53
CA SER A 252 -56.54 44.31 -25.40
C SER A 252 -55.16 44.91 -25.09
N GLU A 253 -55.08 46.23 -25.22
CA GLU A 253 -53.97 47.08 -24.79
C GLU A 253 -53.82 47.07 -23.25
N LEU A 254 -52.61 47.31 -22.74
CA LEU A 254 -52.29 48.49 -21.92
C LEU A 254 -50.80 48.55 -21.52
N THR A 255 -50.21 49.70 -21.86
CA THR A 255 -49.13 50.45 -21.19
C THR A 255 -47.71 49.88 -21.13
N GLY A 256 -46.85 50.43 -21.99
CA GLY A 256 -45.44 50.70 -21.67
C GLY A 256 -45.23 52.21 -21.52
N ASP A 257 -44.20 52.59 -20.77
CA ASP A 257 -43.45 53.84 -20.92
C ASP A 257 -42.00 53.62 -20.46
N ASP A 258 -41.12 54.32 -21.16
CA ASP A 258 -39.69 54.05 -21.41
C ASP A 258 -38.71 54.58 -20.34
N ALA A 259 -37.49 54.00 -20.28
CA ALA A 259 -36.27 54.61 -20.86
C ALA A 259 -34.93 54.20 -20.18
N ASN A 260 -33.96 53.89 -21.05
CA ASN A 260 -32.50 54.00 -20.94
C ASN A 260 -31.69 52.97 -20.13
N ALA A 261 -30.95 52.08 -20.84
CA ALA A 261 -29.50 52.26 -21.05
C ALA A 261 -28.83 51.05 -21.77
N ILE A 262 -28.20 51.36 -22.91
CA ILE A 262 -26.89 50.89 -23.40
C ILE A 262 -26.64 49.38 -23.59
N SER A 263 -26.53 49.03 -24.87
CA SER A 263 -25.88 47.85 -25.45
C SER A 263 -24.45 47.62 -24.91
N GLY A 264 -24.19 46.42 -24.41
CA GLY A 264 -22.85 45.91 -24.10
C GLY A 264 -22.83 44.38 -24.03
N SER A 265 -22.50 43.75 -25.15
CA SER A 265 -22.17 42.32 -25.26
C SER A 265 -20.93 41.98 -24.43
N SER A 266 -21.06 41.11 -23.42
CA SER A 266 -19.96 40.31 -22.85
C SER A 266 -20.51 39.30 -21.83
N ASN A 267 -20.97 38.14 -22.29
CA ASN A 267 -21.25 37.00 -21.40
C ASN A 267 -19.96 36.17 -21.26
N THR A 268 -19.23 36.38 -20.16
CA THR A 268 -18.19 35.48 -19.67
C THR A 268 -18.57 35.06 -18.25
N PRO A 269 -18.90 33.78 -18.00
CA PRO A 269 -18.72 33.20 -16.68
C PRO A 269 -17.28 32.67 -16.62
N ASP A 270 -16.40 33.46 -16.01
CA ASP A 270 -15.07 33.01 -15.57
C ASP A 270 -15.25 32.04 -14.40
N ASP A 271 -15.41 30.75 -14.70
CA ASP A 271 -15.17 29.68 -13.73
C ASP A 271 -13.66 29.38 -13.70
N HIS A 272 -12.95 30.08 -12.82
CA HIS A 272 -11.57 29.78 -12.50
C HIS A 272 -11.48 28.41 -11.77
N GLU A 273 -10.96 27.41 -12.47
CA GLU A 273 -10.55 26.12 -11.89
C GLU A 273 -9.44 26.29 -10.82
N PRO A 274 -9.53 25.65 -9.64
CA PRO A 274 -8.34 25.40 -8.86
C PRO A 274 -7.69 24.10 -9.38
N LEU A 275 -6.43 24.25 -9.84
CA LEU A 275 -5.38 23.22 -10.05
C LEU A 275 -4.96 22.92 -11.51
N LEU A 276 -3.93 23.69 -11.90
CA LEU A 276 -2.72 23.32 -12.65
C LEU A 276 -2.88 22.67 -14.04
N SER A 277 -2.72 23.53 -15.06
CA SER A 277 -2.52 23.21 -16.47
C SER A 277 -1.32 22.28 -16.71
N THR A 278 -1.60 21.10 -17.26
CA THR A 278 -0.60 20.30 -18.00
C THR A 278 -0.53 20.83 -19.43
N THR A 279 0.64 21.30 -19.83
CA THR A 279 0.91 21.81 -21.17
C THR A 279 1.09 20.65 -22.18
N ARG A 280 0.26 20.68 -23.24
CA ARG A 280 0.46 20.13 -24.60
C ARG A 280 0.90 18.66 -24.75
N SER A 281 -0.06 17.77 -25.02
CA SER A 281 0.18 16.63 -25.90
C SER A 281 0.07 17.08 -27.35
N THR A 282 1.19 17.09 -28.07
CA THR A 282 1.23 17.11 -29.53
C THR A 282 0.47 15.90 -30.06
N GLY A 283 -0.53 16.14 -30.90
CA GLY A 283 -1.37 15.13 -31.49
C GLY A 283 -0.60 14.22 -32.45
N LEU A 284 -1.02 12.96 -32.49
CA LEU A 284 -0.88 12.08 -33.64
C LEU A 284 -2.19 11.28 -33.73
N ASP A 285 -3.01 11.67 -34.69
CA ASP A 285 -4.13 10.89 -35.21
C ASP A 285 -3.59 9.54 -35.73
N ILE A 286 -4.18 8.43 -35.28
CA ILE A 286 -4.08 7.16 -36.02
C ILE A 286 -5.51 6.65 -36.22
N SER A 287 -5.96 6.84 -37.44
CA SER A 287 -7.16 6.28 -38.05
C SER A 287 -7.18 4.76 -37.95
N SER A 288 -8.34 4.24 -37.60
CA SER A 288 -8.74 2.84 -37.79
C SER A 288 -8.73 2.46 -39.27
N SER A 289 -8.00 1.41 -39.62
CA SER A 289 -8.24 0.67 -40.86
C SER A 289 -7.94 -0.81 -40.63
N ASP A 290 -8.99 -1.62 -40.77
CA ASP A 290 -8.92 -3.07 -40.93
C ASP A 290 -8.03 -3.42 -42.13
N SER A 291 -7.06 -4.30 -41.90
CA SER A 291 -6.55 -5.20 -42.94
C SER A 291 -6.03 -6.47 -42.27
N SER A 292 -6.69 -7.58 -42.61
CA SER A 292 -6.28 -8.94 -42.33
C SER A 292 -4.87 -9.21 -42.87
N ASP A 293 -3.95 -9.56 -41.97
CA ASP A 293 -2.80 -10.42 -42.25
C ASP A 293 -2.28 -10.93 -40.88
N GLU A 294 -2.22 -12.25 -40.70
CA GLU A 294 -1.56 -12.86 -39.54
C GLU A 294 -0.10 -12.42 -39.45
N PRO A 295 0.42 -12.23 -38.22
CA PRO A 295 1.83 -12.53 -38.03
C PRO A 295 2.11 -13.30 -36.74
N CYS A 296 2.82 -14.42 -36.94
CA CYS A 296 3.98 -14.88 -36.18
C CYS A 296 3.91 -14.86 -34.64
N ASN A 297 3.97 -16.05 -34.05
CA ASN A 297 4.32 -16.30 -32.64
C ASN A 297 5.64 -15.60 -32.25
N GLY A 298 5.55 -14.32 -31.89
CA GLY A 298 6.47 -13.67 -30.96
C GLY A 298 5.87 -13.77 -29.57
N ASP A 299 6.72 -13.89 -28.54
CA ASP A 299 6.33 -13.89 -27.13
C ASP A 299 5.52 -12.63 -26.76
N GLN A 300 4.21 -12.61 -27.04
CA GLN A 300 3.33 -11.56 -26.60
C GLN A 300 3.10 -11.76 -25.09
N VAL A 301 3.80 -10.98 -24.28
CA VAL A 301 3.56 -10.92 -22.83
C VAL A 301 2.08 -10.53 -22.64
N PRO A 302 1.26 -11.34 -21.94
CA PRO A 302 -0.16 -11.03 -21.79
C PRO A 302 -0.38 -9.64 -21.19
N LEU A 303 -1.35 -8.90 -21.72
CA LEU A 303 -1.75 -7.59 -21.18
C LEU A 303 -2.19 -7.74 -19.72
N VAL A 304 -1.93 -6.73 -18.89
CA VAL A 304 -2.33 -6.69 -17.48
C VAL A 304 -3.67 -6.02 -17.37
N SER A 305 -4.66 -6.74 -16.84
CA SER A 305 -5.96 -6.20 -16.46
C SER A 305 -6.10 -6.14 -14.94
N PHE A 306 -6.98 -5.25 -14.47
CA PHE A 306 -7.41 -5.17 -13.08
C PHE A 306 -8.94 -5.36 -12.96
N PRO A 307 -9.44 -6.00 -11.87
CA PRO A 307 -8.68 -6.50 -10.72
C PRO A 307 -7.90 -7.80 -11.02
N ASN A 308 -6.80 -8.02 -10.29
CA ASN A 308 -6.03 -9.27 -10.33
C ASN A 308 -5.54 -9.66 -8.93
N ASN A 309 -5.11 -10.91 -8.75
CA ASN A 309 -4.74 -11.46 -7.44
C ASN A 309 -3.25 -11.31 -7.10
N TRP A 310 -2.44 -10.88 -8.07
CA TRP A 310 -0.98 -10.87 -7.94
C TRP A 310 -0.45 -9.49 -7.52
N PHE A 311 -0.95 -8.41 -8.14
CA PHE A 311 -0.44 -7.06 -7.96
C PHE A 311 -1.12 -6.36 -6.81
N ARG A 312 -0.33 -5.83 -5.87
CA ARG A 312 -0.86 -5.26 -4.62
C ARG A 312 -0.52 -3.78 -4.47
N LEU A 313 -1.42 -3.05 -3.80
CA LEU A 313 -1.18 -1.68 -3.38
C LEU A 313 -0.84 -1.65 -1.88
N GLY A 314 0.27 -1.01 -1.53
CA GLY A 314 0.67 -0.73 -0.16
C GLY A 314 0.58 0.77 0.13
N ILE A 315 0.40 1.11 1.40
CA ILE A 315 0.41 2.50 1.87
C ILE A 315 1.20 2.58 3.17
N ILE A 316 2.08 3.58 3.27
CA ILE A 316 2.85 3.92 4.46
C ILE A 316 2.47 5.36 4.84
N PRO A 317 1.87 5.57 6.02
CA PRO A 317 1.30 6.85 6.41
C PRO A 317 2.38 7.93 6.46
N SER A 318 2.12 9.02 5.76
CA SER A 318 2.85 10.26 5.94
C SER A 318 1.98 11.49 5.59
N GLY A 319 0.67 11.30 5.41
CA GLY A 319 -0.27 12.37 5.13
C GLY A 319 -0.87 13.00 6.39
N SER A 320 -1.80 13.92 6.20
CA SER A 320 -2.58 14.57 7.26
C SER A 320 -3.88 13.83 7.58
N THR A 321 -4.50 13.22 6.56
CA THR A 321 -5.80 12.54 6.65
C THR A 321 -5.63 11.04 6.90
N ASP A 322 -4.78 10.37 6.12
CA ASP A 322 -4.45 8.94 6.23
C ASP A 322 -5.67 8.03 6.50
N ALA A 323 -6.79 8.30 5.82
CA ALA A 323 -8.04 7.58 6.03
C ALA A 323 -7.91 6.11 5.58
N ILE A 324 -7.22 5.87 4.46
CA ILE A 324 -7.00 4.52 3.93
C ILE A 324 -6.12 3.73 4.89
N VAL A 325 -5.03 4.32 5.38
CA VAL A 325 -4.15 3.66 6.36
C VAL A 325 -4.91 3.31 7.62
N LEU A 326 -5.59 4.28 8.23
CA LEU A 326 -6.34 4.03 9.48
C LEU A 326 -7.39 2.93 9.32
N SER A 327 -8.07 2.88 8.17
CA SER A 327 -9.12 1.88 7.90
C SER A 327 -8.55 0.49 7.62
N THR A 328 -7.29 0.39 7.16
CA THR A 328 -6.67 -0.87 6.74
C THR A 328 -5.69 -1.45 7.77
N THR A 329 -4.91 -0.60 8.44
CA THR A 329 -3.88 -1.01 9.41
C THR A 329 -4.31 -0.76 10.86
N GLY A 330 -5.28 0.14 11.07
CA GLY A 330 -5.76 0.54 12.40
C GLY A 330 -4.88 1.56 13.13
N GLU A 331 -3.78 2.03 12.54
CA GLU A 331 -2.83 2.95 13.20
C GLU A 331 -2.06 3.83 12.19
N ARG A 332 -1.78 5.08 12.56
CA ARG A 332 -0.92 5.98 11.75
C ARG A 332 0.56 5.78 12.06
N ASP A 333 1.02 4.54 11.93
CA ASP A 333 2.41 4.16 12.20
C ASP A 333 3.10 3.62 10.93
N PRO A 334 4.18 4.29 10.44
CA PRO A 334 4.95 3.83 9.31
C PRO A 334 5.53 2.44 9.50
N VAL A 335 6.00 2.11 10.71
CA VAL A 335 6.63 0.81 11.02
C VAL A 335 5.61 -0.31 10.91
N THR A 336 4.44 -0.15 11.53
CA THR A 336 3.32 -1.07 11.42
C THR A 336 2.95 -1.34 9.97
N SER A 337 2.81 -0.28 9.17
CA SER A 337 2.42 -0.41 7.75
C SER A 337 3.50 -1.16 6.96
N ALA A 338 4.78 -0.83 7.16
CA ALA A 338 5.89 -1.52 6.52
C ALA A 338 5.93 -3.02 6.90
N LEU A 339 5.77 -3.36 8.17
CA LEU A 339 5.75 -4.75 8.64
C LEU A 339 4.59 -5.54 8.02
N LEU A 340 3.39 -4.97 7.95
CA LEU A 340 2.23 -5.62 7.33
C LEU A 340 2.47 -5.88 5.84
N ILE A 341 3.06 -4.92 5.13
CA ILE A 341 3.44 -5.07 3.70
C ILE A 341 4.46 -6.20 3.54
N ILE A 342 5.53 -6.18 4.33
CA ILE A 342 6.61 -7.18 4.28
C ILE A 342 6.08 -8.60 4.55
N LEU A 343 5.18 -8.74 5.52
CA LEU A 343 4.55 -10.01 5.87
C LEU A 343 3.47 -10.44 4.86
N GLY A 344 3.21 -9.65 3.81
CA GLY A 344 2.23 -10.00 2.79
C GLY A 344 0.78 -9.97 3.28
N ARG A 345 0.49 -9.27 4.37
CA ARG A 345 -0.87 -9.15 4.91
C ARG A 345 -1.76 -8.46 3.87
N ARG A 346 -2.97 -8.99 3.69
CA ARG A 346 -3.90 -8.54 2.66
C ARG A 346 -5.24 -8.13 3.25
N ILE A 347 -5.82 -7.10 2.66
CA ILE A 347 -7.17 -6.65 2.90
C ILE A 347 -7.77 -6.25 1.54
N SER A 348 -9.04 -6.59 1.31
CA SER A 348 -9.76 -6.12 0.14
C SER A 348 -10.23 -4.68 0.38
N LEU A 349 -10.10 -3.83 -0.63
CA LEU A 349 -10.54 -2.44 -0.57
C LEU A 349 -11.51 -2.18 -1.72
N ASP A 350 -12.68 -1.68 -1.39
CA ASP A 350 -13.68 -1.29 -2.39
C ASP A 350 -13.26 0.01 -3.06
N ILE A 351 -13.40 0.07 -4.39
CA ILE A 351 -13.03 1.21 -5.21
C ILE A 351 -14.27 1.76 -5.91
N ALA A 352 -14.53 3.05 -5.74
CA ALA A 352 -15.60 3.74 -6.44
C ALA A 352 -15.12 4.26 -7.80
N GLN A 353 -15.85 3.96 -8.87
CA GLN A 353 -15.66 4.62 -10.17
C GLN A 353 -16.54 5.86 -10.25
N VAL A 354 -15.92 7.01 -10.52
CA VAL A 354 -16.59 8.30 -10.72
C VAL A 354 -16.47 8.68 -12.18
N VAL A 355 -17.60 8.79 -12.87
CA VAL A 355 -17.67 9.14 -14.29
C VAL A 355 -18.32 10.50 -14.45
N ARG A 356 -17.57 11.44 -15.05
CA ARG A 356 -18.05 12.76 -15.41
C ARG A 356 -18.27 12.82 -16.91
N TRP A 357 -19.48 13.18 -17.31
CA TRP A 357 -19.83 13.43 -18.71
C TRP A 357 -19.52 14.88 -19.06
N LYS A 358 -18.81 15.09 -20.17
CA LYS A 358 -18.57 16.42 -20.74
C LYS A 358 -19.18 16.49 -22.12
N SER A 359 -19.90 17.57 -22.39
CA SER A 359 -20.36 17.93 -23.74
C SER A 359 -19.32 18.83 -24.38
N SER A 360 -18.69 18.40 -25.48
CA SER A 360 -17.83 19.29 -26.26
C SER A 360 -18.69 20.21 -27.15
N PRO A 361 -18.16 21.36 -27.60
CA PRO A 361 -18.79 22.18 -28.63
C PRO A 361 -19.03 21.44 -29.95
N SER A 362 -18.28 20.34 -30.19
CA SER A 362 -18.45 19.44 -31.34
C SER A 362 -19.53 18.36 -31.15
N ALA A 363 -20.30 18.40 -30.05
CA ALA A 363 -21.31 17.42 -29.66
C ALA A 363 -20.78 16.00 -29.40
N GLU A 364 -19.47 15.85 -29.19
CA GLU A 364 -18.86 14.59 -28.78
C GLU A 364 -18.94 14.46 -27.26
N VAL A 365 -19.65 13.43 -26.80
CA VAL A 365 -19.80 13.12 -25.38
C VAL A 365 -18.68 12.17 -24.99
N SER A 366 -17.65 12.68 -24.32
CA SER A 366 -16.55 11.85 -23.79
C SER A 366 -16.61 11.75 -22.26
N PRO A 367 -16.62 10.54 -21.68
CA PRO A 367 -16.56 10.38 -20.24
C PRO A 367 -15.14 10.63 -19.73
N THR A 368 -15.01 11.40 -18.64
CA THR A 368 -13.80 11.45 -17.82
C THR A 368 -13.98 10.53 -16.62
N VAL A 369 -13.09 9.56 -16.44
CA VAL A 369 -13.20 8.52 -15.41
C VAL A 369 -12.13 8.71 -14.35
N ARG A 370 -12.52 8.60 -13.09
CA ARG A 370 -11.63 8.58 -11.93
C ARG A 370 -12.02 7.45 -10.99
N TYR A 371 -11.06 6.99 -10.21
CA TYR A 371 -11.26 5.98 -9.17
C TYR A 371 -10.92 6.57 -7.81
N ALA A 372 -11.71 6.22 -6.79
CA ALA A 372 -11.53 6.70 -5.42
C ALA A 372 -11.59 5.53 -4.43
N ALA A 373 -10.63 5.50 -3.50
CA ALA A 373 -10.50 4.47 -2.47
C ALA A 373 -10.91 4.91 -1.06
N SER A 374 -11.24 6.20 -0.87
CA SER A 374 -11.55 6.76 0.45
C SER A 374 -12.86 7.56 0.45
N PHE A 375 -12.85 8.76 -0.12
CA PHE A 375 -14.01 9.64 -0.16
C PHE A 375 -14.01 10.49 -1.43
N ALA A 376 -15.22 10.84 -1.88
CA ALA A 376 -15.48 11.93 -2.82
C ALA A 376 -16.41 12.91 -2.12
N GLY A 377 -16.05 14.19 -2.11
CA GLY A 377 -16.84 15.26 -1.48
C GLY A 377 -17.15 16.37 -2.47
N TYR A 378 -18.29 17.02 -2.30
CA TYR A 378 -18.62 18.27 -2.96
C TYR A 378 -18.99 19.31 -1.90
N ALA A 379 -18.63 20.56 -2.13
CA ALA A 379 -19.02 21.68 -1.29
C ALA A 379 -19.35 22.87 -2.19
N THR A 380 -20.29 23.71 -1.75
CA THR A 380 -20.50 25.02 -2.35
C THR A 380 -19.37 25.94 -1.91
N VAL A 381 -18.65 26.53 -2.87
CA VAL A 381 -17.70 27.60 -2.58
C VAL A 381 -18.52 28.80 -2.10
N SER A 382 -18.41 29.15 -0.82
CA SER A 382 -19.06 30.30 -0.22
C SER A 382 -18.24 31.57 -0.40
#